data_AF-A0A3A8VYZ9-F1
#
_entry.id   AF-A0A3A8VYZ9-F1
#
_cell.length_a   1.000
_cell.length_b   1.000
_cell.length_c   1.000
_cell.angle_alpha   90.00
_cell.angle_beta   90.00
_cell.angle_gamma   90.00
#
_symmetry.space_group_name_H-M   'P 1'
#
loop_
_entity.id
_entity.type
_entity.pdbx_description
1 polymer ?
#
loop_
_entity_poly.entity_id
_entity_poly.type
_entity_poly.pdbx_seq_one_letter_code
_entity_poly.pdbx_strand_id
1 'polypeptide(L)' 'MDGTVNQDLYYAIHAFDFTKPSAASKKVTIKDRYDFKKGDKYSGLAGLAIDTMYEAQEAGFLVPYYVVITETL' A
#
# COMPACT_ATOMS: atom_id res chain seq x y z
N MET A 1 10.03 -13.44 -19.32
CA MET A 1 10.36 -12.52 -18.22
C MET A 1 9.08 -11.74 -17.94
N ASP A 2 8.16 -12.34 -17.19
CA ASP A 2 6.87 -11.73 -16.86
C ASP A 2 6.75 -11.81 -15.34
N GLY A 3 6.94 -10.69 -14.66
CA GLY A 3 7.20 -10.73 -13.21
C GLY A 3 7.17 -9.41 -12.48
N THR A 4 6.84 -8.30 -13.13
CA THR A 4 6.42 -7.09 -12.42
C THR A 4 4.91 -7.15 -12.23
N VAL A 5 4.47 -8.05 -11.34
CA VAL A 5 3.10 -8.00 -10.83
C VAL A 5 2.96 -6.63 -10.16
N ASN A 6 2.04 -5.79 -10.64
CA ASN A 6 1.77 -4.47 -10.09
C ASN A 6 1.33 -4.61 -8.62
N GLN A 7 2.30 -4.52 -7.71
CA GLN A 7 2.16 -4.69 -6.26
C GLN A 7 2.48 -3.38 -5.53
N ASP A 8 2.50 -2.26 -6.24
CA ASP A 8 2.74 -0.93 -5.67
C ASP A 8 1.82 -0.64 -4.48
N LEU A 9 0.51 -0.92 -4.61
CA LEU A 9 -0.45 -0.80 -3.52
C LEU A 9 -0.22 -1.83 -2.41
N TYR A 10 0.20 -3.04 -2.76
CA TYR A 10 0.54 -4.06 -1.76
C TYR A 10 1.75 -3.65 -0.92
N TYR A 11 2.73 -2.97 -1.54
CA TYR A 11 3.92 -2.48 -0.87
C TYR A 11 3.70 -1.21 -0.03
N ALA A 12 2.71 -0.39 -0.39
CA ALA A 12 2.35 0.80 0.37
C ALA A 12 1.35 0.53 1.50
N ILE A 13 0.82 -0.71 1.64
CA ILE A 13 -0.09 -1.06 2.73
C ILE A 13 0.71 -1.60 3.92
N HIS A 14 0.70 -0.86 5.03
CA HIS A 14 1.45 -1.24 6.23
C HIS A 14 0.76 -0.86 7.56
N ALA A 15 -0.06 0.19 7.59
CA ALA A 15 -0.68 0.71 8.81
C ALA A 15 -2.18 0.99 8.63
N PHE A 16 -2.86 0.11 7.88
CA PHE A 16 -4.25 0.32 7.51
C PHE A 16 -5.22 0.26 8.71
N ASP A 17 -6.22 1.13 8.66
CA ASP A 17 -7.44 1.02 9.44
C ASP A 17 -8.46 0.18 8.67
N PHE A 18 -9.19 -0.66 9.40
CA PHE A 18 -10.24 -1.49 8.83
C PHE A 18 -11.55 -1.30 9.59
N THR A 19 -12.66 -1.23 8.85
CA THR A 19 -14.01 -1.21 9.43
C THR A 19 -14.91 -2.26 8.81
N LYS A 20 -15.71 -2.90 9.67
CA LYS A 20 -16.79 -3.81 9.29
C LYS A 20 -18.05 -3.41 10.08
N PRO A 21 -19.16 -3.04 9.42
CA PRO A 21 -20.31 -2.44 10.10
C PRO A 21 -20.93 -3.30 11.21
N SER A 22 -20.86 -4.62 11.09
CA SER A 22 -21.32 -5.58 12.10
C SER A 22 -20.65 -6.93 11.89
N ALA A 23 -20.61 -7.80 12.90
CA ALA A 23 -20.01 -9.13 12.77
C ALA A 23 -20.58 -9.96 11.60
N ALA A 24 -21.86 -9.78 11.28
CA ALA A 24 -22.54 -10.45 10.17
C ALA A 24 -22.36 -9.75 8.80
N SER A 25 -21.88 -8.51 8.77
CA SER A 25 -21.73 -7.77 7.52
C SER A 25 -20.69 -8.42 6.61
N LYS A 26 -20.97 -8.44 5.30
CA LYS A 26 -20.01 -8.84 4.26
C LYS A 26 -19.25 -7.66 3.66
N LYS A 27 -19.54 -6.44 4.12
CA LYS A 27 -18.85 -5.23 3.68
C LYS A 27 -17.61 -5.00 4.54
N VAL A 28 -16.48 -4.80 3.87
CA VAL A 28 -15.20 -4.47 4.48
C VAL A 28 -14.70 -3.18 3.83
N THR A 29 -14.36 -2.19 4.66
CA THR A 29 -13.68 -0.98 4.20
C THR A 29 -12.31 -0.92 4.84
N ILE A 30 -11.28 -0.80 4.01
CA ILE A 30 -9.88 -0.58 4.39
C ILE A 30 -9.53 0.85 4.03
N LYS A 31 -8.92 1.57 4.96
CA LYS A 31 -8.32 2.87 4.73
C LYS A 31 -6.83 2.78 5.07
N ASP A 32 -5.98 3.18 4.15
CA ASP A 32 -4.55 3.29 4.42
C ASP A 32 -4.01 4.61 3.87
N ARG A 33 -2.83 5.00 4.32
CA ARG A 33 -2.04 6.03 3.68
C ARG A 33 -1.14 5.33 2.65
N TYR A 34 -1.28 5.73 1.40
CA TYR A 34 -0.36 5.35 0.35
C TYR A 34 0.89 6.22 0.51
N ASP A 35 1.81 5.76 1.35
CA ASP A 35 3.16 6.27 1.49
C ASP A 35 4.18 5.13 1.47
N PHE A 36 5.36 5.37 0.92
CA PHE A 36 6.45 4.40 0.99
C PHE A 36 7.34 4.69 2.19
N LYS A 37 7.98 3.66 2.74
CA LYS A 37 8.95 3.80 3.84
C LYS A 37 10.22 2.99 3.58
N LYS A 38 11.36 3.62 3.82
CA LYS A 38 12.67 2.96 3.75
C LYS A 38 12.81 1.88 4.82
N GLY A 39 13.32 0.71 4.43
CA GLY A 39 13.63 -0.38 5.36
C GLY A 39 12.48 -1.35 5.67
N ASP A 40 11.43 -1.38 4.83
CA ASP A 40 10.44 -2.44 4.91
C ASP A 40 11.07 -3.81 4.64
N LYS A 41 10.43 -4.88 5.17
CA LYS A 41 10.96 -6.25 5.22
C LYS A 41 11.12 -6.94 3.85
N TYR A 42 11.04 -6.20 2.75
CA TYR A 42 11.08 -6.73 1.39
C TYR A 42 12.52 -6.77 0.88
N SER A 43 12.96 -7.93 0.40
CA SER A 43 14.29 -8.15 -0.20
C SER A 43 14.20 -8.29 -1.72
N GLY A 44 15.34 -8.16 -2.41
CA GLY A 44 15.41 -8.29 -3.86
C GLY A 44 14.77 -7.12 -4.62
N LEU A 45 14.15 -7.41 -5.77
CA LEU A 45 13.58 -6.38 -6.66
C LEU A 45 12.46 -5.56 -6.01
N ALA A 46 11.70 -6.17 -5.08
CA ALA A 46 10.65 -5.48 -4.33
C ALA A 46 11.22 -4.38 -3.42
N GLY A 47 12.31 -4.67 -2.70
CA GLY A 47 13.01 -3.69 -1.86
C GLY A 47 13.54 -2.51 -2.69
N LEU A 48 14.12 -2.79 -3.86
CA LEU A 48 14.60 -1.74 -4.77
C LEU A 48 13.47 -0.82 -5.26
N ALA A 49 12.31 -1.38 -5.58
CA ALA A 49 11.14 -0.61 -5.99
C ALA A 49 10.63 0.30 -4.87
N ILE A 50 10.51 -0.23 -3.64
CA ILE A 50 10.08 0.54 -2.46
C ILE A 50 11.04 1.68 -2.17
N ASP A 51 12.35 1.42 -2.19
CA ASP A 51 13.36 2.45 -1.96
C ASP A 51 13.29 3.55 -3.04
N THR A 52 13.10 3.17 -4.31
CA THR A 52 12.95 4.13 -5.42
C THR A 52 11.70 5.01 -5.24
N MET A 53 10.57 4.40 -4.87
CA MET A 53 9.32 5.13 -4.64
C MET A 53 9.42 6.03 -3.40
N TYR A 54 10.11 5.57 -2.35
CA TYR A 54 10.43 6.38 -1.18
C TYR A 54 11.26 7.62 -1.56
N GLU A 55 12.32 7.46 -2.36
CA GLU A 55 13.15 8.57 -2.82
C GLU A 55 12.35 9.57 -3.67
N ALA A 56 11.49 9.09 -4.56
CA ALA A 56 10.59 9.94 -5.33
C ALA A 56 9.59 10.71 -4.45
N GLN A 57 9.16 10.11 -3.34
CA GLN A 57 8.27 10.73 -2.36
C GLN A 57 8.98 11.84 -1.57
N GLU A 58 10.20 11.60 -1.10
CA GLU A 58 11.04 12.60 -0.41
C GLU A 58 11.43 13.76 -1.33
N ALA A 59 11.62 13.49 -2.62
CA ALA A 59 11.88 14.50 -3.64
C ALA A 59 10.61 15.27 -4.07
N GLY A 60 9.43 14.89 -3.57
CA GLY A 60 8.16 15.57 -3.84
C GLY A 60 7.49 15.21 -5.17
N PHE A 61 8.00 14.22 -5.91
CA PHE A 61 7.36 13.71 -7.13
C PHE A 61 6.15 12.84 -6.83
N LEU A 62 6.18 12.14 -5.67
CA LEU A 62 5.04 11.40 -5.15
C LEU A 62 4.56 12.07 -3.86
N VAL A 63 3.28 12.42 -3.80
CA VAL A 63 2.68 13.02 -2.61
C VAL A 63 1.83 11.97 -1.92
N PRO A 64 2.08 11.65 -0.64
CA PRO A 64 1.25 10.71 0.12
C PRO A 64 -0.23 11.08 0.13
N TYR A 65 -1.10 10.09 -0.05
CA TYR A 65 -2.55 10.29 -0.03
C TYR A 65 -3.26 9.13 0.66
N TYR A 66 -4.51 9.35 1.07
CA TYR A 66 -5.32 8.27 1.64
C TYR A 66 -5.99 7.45 0.54
N VAL A 67 -5.85 6.13 0.63
CA VAL A 67 -6.58 5.16 -0.20
C VAL A 67 -7.71 4.56 0.64
N VAL A 68 -8.87 4.42 0.02
CA VAL A 68 -10.03 3.74 0.61
C VAL A 68 -10.48 2.64 -0.33
N ILE A 69 -10.44 1.41 0.14
CA ILE A 69 -10.87 0.21 -0.58
C ILE A 69 -12.11 -0.30 0.11
N THR A 70 -13.20 -0.50 -0.62
CA THR A 70 -14.43 -1.06 -0.08
C THR A 70 -14.87 -2.23 -0.93
N GLU A 71 -14.95 -3.39 -0.30
CA GLU A 71 -15.36 -4.62 -0.96
C GLU A 71 -16.56 -5.25 -0.25
N THR A 72 -17.37 -5.97 -1.02
CA THR A 72 -18.50 -6.75 -0.52
C THR A 72 -18.34 -8.19 -0.95
N LEU A 73 -18.21 -9.09 0.04
CA LEU A 73 -18.06 -10.53 -0.14
C LEU A 73 -19.39 -11.26 -0.32
#